data_AF-A0A1J3EA74-F1
#
_entry.id   AF-A0A1J3EA74-F1
#
_cell.length_a   1.000
_cell.length_b   1.000
_cell.length_c   1.000
_cell.angle_alpha   90.00
_cell.angle_beta   90.00
_cell.angle_gamma   90.00
#
_symmetry.space_group_name_H-M   'P 1'
#
loop_
_entity.id
_entity.type
_entity.pdbx_description
1 polymer ?
#
loop_
_entity_poly.entity_id
_entity_poly.type
_entity_poly.pdbx_seq_one_letter_code
_entity_poly.pdbx_strand_id
1 'polypeptide(L)'
;IYSPNELDGGESLELVSWHAFRTSESPQEFMHLSEKLVEYCGGLALAIEVLASFLFKRSVSEWESTLELLIQNPNADIQAKLQISFEALSQVEKDVFLDISCFFIGMDKDYVCC
;
A
#
# COMPACT_ATOMS: atom_id res chain seq x y z
N ILE A 1 14.03 15.68 5.21
CA ILE A 1 12.73 15.22 4.67
C ILE A 1 13.03 14.00 3.82
N TYR A 2 12.63 12.82 4.27
CA TYR A 2 12.74 11.60 3.46
C TYR A 2 11.47 11.54 2.60
N SER A 3 11.61 11.86 1.32
CA SER A 3 10.55 11.56 0.35
C SER A 3 10.82 10.13 -0.14
N PRO A 4 9.92 9.16 0.12
CA PRO A 4 10.02 7.89 -0.57
C PRO A 4 9.86 8.20 -2.07
N ASN A 5 10.91 7.95 -2.84
CA ASN A 5 10.81 8.09 -4.30
C ASN A 5 9.83 7.02 -4.78
N GLU A 6 8.83 7.44 -5.54
CA GLU A 6 7.94 6.52 -6.25
C GLU A 6 8.78 5.73 -7.26
N LEU A 7 8.54 4.43 -7.32
CA LEU A 7 9.19 3.55 -8.29
C LEU A 7 8.61 3.81 -9.68
N ASP A 8 9.43 3.63 -10.72
CA ASP A 8 8.90 3.63 -12.07
C ASP A 8 7.98 2.40 -12.30
N GLY A 9 7.19 2.43 -13.38
CA GLY A 9 6.23 1.36 -13.65
C GLY A 9 6.87 -0.02 -13.82
N GLY A 10 8.07 -0.10 -14.40
CA GLY A 10 8.83 -1.34 -14.56
C GLY A 10 9.35 -1.86 -13.22
N GLU A 11 10.00 -0.99 -12.44
CA GLU A 11 10.49 -1.31 -11.09
C GLU A 11 9.34 -1.77 -10.17
N SER A 12 8.19 -1.11 -10.28
CA SER A 12 6.98 -1.45 -9.52
C SER A 12 6.45 -2.84 -9.86
N LEU A 13 6.41 -3.20 -11.15
CA LEU A 13 5.96 -4.52 -11.62
C LEU A 13 6.94 -5.63 -11.23
N GLU A 14 8.24 -5.34 -11.25
CA GLU A 14 9.25 -6.27 -10.76
C GLU A 14 9.06 -6.52 -9.25
N LEU A 15 8.82 -5.46 -8.48
CA LEU A 15 8.57 -5.55 -7.04
C LEU A 15 7.30 -6.35 -6.73
N VAL A 16 6.21 -6.14 -7.49
CA VAL A 16 5.03 -7.00 -7.39
C VAL A 16 5.43 -8.45 -7.61
N SER A 17 6.20 -8.74 -8.66
CA SER A 17 6.56 -10.11 -9.01
C SER A 17 7.36 -10.82 -7.91
N TRP A 18 8.32 -10.11 -7.32
CA TRP A 18 9.13 -10.60 -6.21
C TRP A 18 8.31 -10.94 -4.96
N HIS A 19 7.29 -10.15 -4.65
CA HIS A 19 6.51 -10.30 -3.42
C HIS A 19 5.27 -11.20 -3.58
N ALA A 20 4.63 -11.18 -4.75
CA ALA A 20 3.45 -11.95 -5.09
C ALA A 20 3.73 -13.37 -5.62
N PHE A 21 4.86 -13.57 -6.29
CA PHE A 21 5.17 -14.83 -6.98
C PHE A 21 6.52 -15.43 -6.56
N ARG A 22 7.37 -14.66 -5.86
CA ARG A 22 8.76 -15.04 -5.49
C ARG A 22 9.63 -15.32 -6.72
N THR A 23 9.30 -14.68 -7.83
CA THR A 23 10.00 -14.76 -9.13
C THR A 23 10.22 -13.36 -9.67
N SER A 24 11.12 -13.21 -10.63
CA SER A 24 11.39 -11.93 -11.30
C SER A 24 10.28 -11.52 -12.28
N GLU A 25 9.41 -12.46 -12.67
CA GLU A 25 8.33 -12.21 -13.64
C GLU A 25 7.01 -12.79 -13.14
N SER A 26 5.92 -12.05 -13.37
CA SER A 26 4.55 -12.47 -13.09
C SER A 26 4.03 -13.41 -14.18
N PRO A 27 3.23 -14.44 -13.83
CA PRO A 27 2.52 -15.23 -14.85
C PRO A 27 1.60 -14.35 -15.69
N GLN A 28 1.42 -14.69 -16.96
CA GLN A 28 0.68 -13.85 -17.92
C GLN A 28 -0.77 -13.56 -17.48
N GLU A 29 -1.41 -14.50 -16.79
CA GLU A 29 -2.75 -14.35 -16.22
C GLU A 29 -2.85 -13.29 -15.10
N PHE A 30 -1.73 -12.93 -14.46
CA PHE A 30 -1.68 -11.90 -13.41
C PHE A 30 -1.15 -10.56 -13.90
N MET A 31 -0.73 -10.43 -15.16
CA MET A 31 -0.10 -9.21 -15.68
C MET A 31 -1.01 -7.99 -15.53
N HIS A 32 -2.27 -8.09 -15.99
CA HIS A 32 -3.24 -7.01 -15.87
C HIS A 32 -3.58 -6.66 -14.40
N LEU A 33 -3.58 -7.66 -13.52
CA LEU A 33 -3.85 -7.47 -12.09
C LEU A 33 -2.66 -6.82 -11.37
N SER A 34 -1.44 -7.12 -11.81
CA SER A 34 -0.21 -6.49 -11.33
C SER A 34 -0.16 -5.02 -11.72
N GLU A 35 -0.53 -4.68 -12.96
CA GLU A 35 -0.66 -3.28 -13.42
C GLU A 35 -1.67 -2.50 -12.58
N LYS A 36 -2.87 -3.06 -12.35
CA LYS A 36 -3.90 -2.46 -11.48
C LYS A 36 -3.42 -2.25 -10.05
N LEU A 37 -2.68 -3.22 -9.51
CA LEU A 37 -2.12 -3.11 -8.18
C LEU A 37 -1.10 -1.97 -8.10
N VAL A 38 -0.21 -1.84 -9.09
CA VAL A 38 0.77 -0.75 -9.17
C VAL A 38 0.07 0.60 -9.30
N GLU A 39 -0.95 0.71 -10.15
CA GLU A 39 -1.77 1.91 -10.31
C GLU A 39 -2.43 2.32 -8.98
N TYR A 40 -3.04 1.36 -8.27
CA TYR A 40 -3.63 1.60 -6.95
C TYR A 40 -2.61 2.08 -5.91
N CYS A 41 -1.39 1.54 -5.94
CA CYS A 41 -0.34 1.89 -4.99
C CYS A 41 0.40 3.20 -5.33
N GLY A 42 0.19 3.75 -6.53
CA GLY A 42 0.86 4.98 -7.00
C GLY A 42 2.39 4.88 -6.99
N GLY A 43 2.96 3.71 -7.25
CA GLY A 43 4.42 3.51 -7.24
C GLY A 43 5.07 3.55 -5.86
N LEU A 44 4.31 3.62 -4.76
CA LEU A 44 4.89 3.51 -3.41
C LEU A 44 5.38 2.09 -3.15
N ALA A 45 6.71 1.91 -3.11
CA ALA A 45 7.36 0.63 -2.88
C ALA A 45 6.78 -0.14 -1.67
N LEU A 46 6.57 0.54 -0.54
CA LEU A 46 6.06 -0.09 0.68
C LEU A 46 4.60 -0.55 0.53
N ALA A 47 3.76 0.20 -0.18
CA ALA A 47 2.38 -0.19 -0.43
C ALA A 47 2.31 -1.42 -1.34
N ILE A 48 3.15 -1.43 -2.39
CA ILE A 48 3.31 -2.55 -3.32
C ILE A 48 3.78 -3.79 -2.57
N GLU A 49 4.84 -3.70 -1.75
CA GLU A 49 5.39 -4.81 -0.99
C GLU A 49 4.33 -5.45 -0.07
N VAL A 50 3.60 -4.64 0.69
CA VAL A 50 2.57 -5.11 1.64
C VAL A 50 1.44 -5.83 0.88
N LEU A 51 0.92 -5.23 -0.18
CA LEU A 51 -0.21 -5.77 -0.93
C LEU A 51 0.17 -6.98 -1.78
N ALA A 52 1.29 -6.94 -2.48
CA ALA A 52 1.79 -8.07 -3.27
C ALA A 52 2.10 -9.27 -2.35
N SER A 53 2.68 -9.05 -1.17
CA SER A 53 2.92 -10.13 -0.20
C SER A 53 1.62 -10.70 0.36
N PHE A 54 0.60 -9.88 0.60
CA PHE A 54 -0.73 -10.32 1.03
C PHE A 54 -1.43 -11.22 -0.02
N LEU A 55 -1.14 -10.98 -1.29
CA LEU A 55 -1.70 -11.67 -2.43
C LEU A 55 -0.91 -12.94 -2.84
N PHE A 56 0.19 -13.24 -2.14
CA PHE A 56 1.01 -14.43 -2.38
C PHE A 56 0.19 -15.73 -2.27
N LYS A 57 0.35 -16.63 -3.26
CA LYS A 57 -0.35 -17.93 -3.38
C LYS A 57 -1.88 -17.86 -3.53
N ARG A 58 -2.46 -16.68 -3.74
CA ARG A 58 -3.88 -16.54 -4.04
C ARG A 58 -4.16 -16.78 -5.52
N SER A 59 -5.36 -17.23 -5.81
CA SER A 59 -5.85 -17.41 -7.17
C SER A 59 -6.15 -16.09 -7.87
N VAL A 60 -6.26 -16.13 -9.20
CA VAL A 60 -6.62 -14.96 -10.04
C VAL A 60 -7.94 -14.33 -9.58
N SER A 61 -8.95 -15.13 -9.27
CA SER A 61 -10.26 -14.63 -8.80
C SER A 61 -10.18 -13.98 -7.43
N GLU A 62 -9.32 -14.48 -6.54
CA GLU A 62 -9.07 -13.86 -5.24
C GLU A 62 -8.33 -12.53 -5.37
N TRP A 63 -7.40 -12.41 -6.32
CA TRP A 63 -6.76 -11.14 -6.67
C TRP A 63 -7.78 -10.11 -7.16
N GLU A 64 -8.61 -10.49 -8.14
CA GLU A 64 -9.67 -9.63 -8.68
C GLU A 64 -10.60 -9.14 -7.58
N SER A 65 -11.11 -10.07 -6.76
CA SER A 65 -12.02 -9.74 -5.66
C SER A 65 -11.36 -8.81 -4.63
N THR A 66 -10.10 -9.06 -4.28
CA THR A 66 -9.35 -8.23 -3.33
C THR A 66 -9.11 -6.83 -3.89
N LEU A 67 -8.67 -6.73 -5.14
CA LEU A 67 -8.42 -5.45 -5.81
C LEU A 67 -9.71 -4.65 -6.00
N GLU A 68 -10.82 -5.29 -6.37
CA GLU A 68 -12.13 -4.64 -6.43
C GLU A 68 -12.57 -4.09 -5.07
N LEU A 69 -12.38 -4.84 -3.99
CA LEU A 69 -12.68 -4.38 -2.63
C LEU A 69 -11.80 -3.18 -2.23
N LEU A 70 -10.51 -3.22 -2.56
CA LEU A 70 -9.56 -2.13 -2.32
C LEU A 70 -9.94 -0.85 -3.08
N ILE A 71 -10.32 -1.00 -4.36
CA ILE A 71 -10.68 0.13 -5.23
C ILE A 71 -12.05 0.70 -4.87
N GLN A 72 -13.04 -0.15 -4.56
CA GLN A 72 -14.38 0.29 -4.17
C GLN A 72 -14.42 0.91 -2.77
N ASN A 73 -13.52 0.48 -1.88
CA ASN A 73 -13.51 0.91 -0.50
C ASN A 73 -12.10 1.30 -0.04
N PRO A 74 -11.51 2.38 -0.60
CA PRO A 74 -10.14 2.78 -0.33
C PRO A 74 -9.88 3.07 1.16
N ASN A 75 -10.93 3.42 1.91
CA ASN A 75 -10.82 3.73 3.34
C ASN A 75 -10.83 2.51 4.27
N ALA A 76 -11.53 1.43 3.93
CA ALA A 76 -11.74 0.34 4.90
C ALA A 76 -10.46 -0.49 5.13
N ASP A 77 -9.70 -0.75 4.07
CA ASP A 77 -8.52 -1.60 4.14
C ASP A 77 -7.26 -0.83 4.60
N ILE A 78 -7.17 0.46 4.25
CA ILE A 78 -6.16 1.37 4.79
C ILE A 78 -6.42 1.59 6.28
N GLN A 79 -7.68 1.81 6.70
CA GLN A 79 -8.00 1.90 8.13
C GLN A 79 -7.68 0.59 8.85
N ALA A 80 -7.98 -0.58 8.28
CA ALA A 80 -7.65 -1.86 8.90
C ALA A 80 -6.13 -2.05 9.05
N LYS A 81 -5.33 -1.68 8.03
CA LYS A 81 -3.86 -1.78 8.07
C LYS A 81 -3.21 -0.75 9.00
N LEU A 82 -3.71 0.48 8.99
CA LEU A 82 -3.29 1.52 9.93
C LEU A 82 -3.69 1.14 11.36
N GLN A 83 -4.84 0.52 11.55
CA GLN A 83 -5.30 0.04 12.85
C GLN A 83 -4.39 -1.07 13.38
N ILE A 84 -4.05 -2.07 12.56
CA ILE A 84 -3.10 -3.14 12.97
C ILE A 84 -1.73 -2.53 13.31
N SER A 85 -1.25 -1.60 12.48
CA SER A 85 0.03 -0.91 12.71
C SER A 85 0.00 -0.06 13.98
N PHE A 86 -1.12 0.63 14.22
CA PHE A 86 -1.35 1.43 15.42
C PHE A 86 -1.44 0.55 16.67
N GLU A 87 -2.15 -0.58 16.61
CA GLU A 87 -2.28 -1.53 17.71
C GLU A 87 -0.94 -2.14 18.12
N ALA A 88 0.00 -2.30 17.17
CA ALA A 88 1.35 -2.80 17.43
C ALA A 88 2.30 -1.80 18.14
N LEU A 89 1.93 -0.52 18.24
CA LEU A 89 2.72 0.50 18.92
C LEU A 89 2.64 0.36 20.45
N SER A 90 3.70 0.74 21.16
CA SER A 90 3.67 0.91 22.61
C SER A 90 2.78 2.08 23.02
N GLN A 91 2.35 2.14 24.29
CA GLN A 91 1.43 3.18 24.74
C GLN A 91 1.95 4.60 24.48
N VAL A 92 3.26 4.82 24.68
CA VAL A 92 3.90 6.13 24.44
C VAL A 92 3.89 6.50 22.95
N GLU A 93 4.14 5.53 22.08
CA GLU A 93 4.16 5.75 20.63
C GLU A 93 2.74 5.97 20.07
N LYS A 94 1.73 5.30 20.65
CA LYS A 94 0.31 5.55 20.34
C LYS A 94 -0.09 6.97 20.71
N ASP A 95 0.31 7.41 21.90
CA ASP A 95 0.01 8.76 22.39
C ASP A 95 0.68 9.81 21.47
N VAL A 96 1.95 9.60 21.07
CA VAL A 96 2.64 10.47 20.12
C VAL A 96 2.00 10.45 18.73
N PHE A 97 1.61 9.28 18.22
CA PHE A 97 0.92 9.16 16.93
C PHE A 97 -0.43 9.89 16.94
N LEU A 98 -1.19 9.76 18.02
CA LEU A 98 -2.44 10.49 18.22
C LEU A 98 -2.18 11.99 18.28
N ASP A 99 -1.18 12.45 19.02
CA ASP A 99 -0.85 13.88 19.16
C ASP A 99 -0.45 14.49 17.80
N ILE A 100 0.36 13.77 17.03
CA ILE A 100 0.71 14.11 15.64
C ILE A 100 -0.57 14.16 14.79
N SER A 101 -1.36 13.09 14.77
CA SER A 101 -2.56 13.03 13.93
C SER A 101 -3.55 14.15 14.25
N CYS A 102 -3.77 14.45 15.53
CA CYS A 102 -4.61 15.56 15.98
C CYS A 102 -4.09 16.92 15.50
N PHE A 103 -2.76 17.11 15.43
CA PHE A 103 -2.16 18.32 14.87
C PHE A 103 -2.41 18.47 13.37
N PHE A 104 -2.49 17.35 12.65
CA PHE A 104 -2.66 17.32 11.19
C PHE A 104 -4.12 17.14 10.73
N ILE A 105 -5.09 16.94 11.64
CA ILE A 105 -6.51 16.89 11.28
C ILE A 105 -6.98 18.29 10.87
N GLY A 106 -7.26 18.46 9.57
CA GLY A 106 -7.80 19.70 8.99
C GLY A 106 -6.74 20.68 8.46
N MET A 107 -5.46 20.33 8.48
CA MET A 107 -4.44 21.11 7.78
C MET A 107 -4.44 20.74 6.29
N ASP A 108 -4.59 21.75 5.43
CA ASP A 108 -4.48 21.59 3.99
C ASP A 108 -3.03 21.18 3.62
N LYS A 109 -2.87 20.29 2.63
CA LYS A 109 -1.57 19.73 2.22
C LYS A 109 -0.56 20.81 1.78
N ASP A 110 -1.03 22.03 1.53
CA ASP A 110 -0.25 23.17 1.08
C ASP A 110 0.23 24.12 2.20
N TYR A 111 0.01 23.82 3.48
CA TYR A 111 0.61 24.60 4.57
C TYR A 111 2.04 24.14 4.89
N VAL A 112 2.94 24.32 3.92
CA VAL A 112 4.35 24.62 4.20
C VAL A 112 4.60 26.04 3.74
N CYS A 113 4.15 27.00 4.57
CA CYS A 113 4.61 28.38 4.45
C CYS A 113 5.73 28.63 5.46
N CYS A 114 6.93 28.74 4.89
CA CYS A 114 8.15 29.39 5.40
C CYS A 114 8.87 28.76 6.59
#